data_AF-A0A6J2PMY1-F1
#
_entry.id   AF-A0A6J2PMY1-F1
#
_cell.length_a   1.000
_cell.length_b   1.000
_cell.length_c   1.000
_cell.angle_alpha   90.00
_cell.angle_beta   90.00
_cell.angle_gamma   90.00
#
_symmetry.space_group_name_H-M   'P 1'
#
loop_
_entity.id
_entity.type
_entity.pdbx_description
1 polymer ?
#
loop_
_entity_poly.entity_id
_entity_poly.type
_entity_poly.pdbx_seq_one_letter_code
_entity_poly.pdbx_strand_id
1 'polypeptide(L)'
;MAARRTRGMTGSDLSRATVARATAIAEQLRYECSILLELYRKKESFTADLLVTDGRLVSVPPPSSQLDTRDKLWRLHSALLQCRSLLERAITKEEEELGGGMKGEYENQRKMVKGRLSLLLINTGELLKTADGAAVLTPSLEGLELDGPTTLFELKLWVYRIFKEVDYWTKTAITILQALPSVIDKERVRSTRSTRSTRR
;
A
#
# COMPACT_ATOMS: atom_id res chain seq x y z
N MET A 1 30.91 1.90 -38.23
CA MET A 1 29.50 2.13 -37.81
C MET A 1 29.25 1.42 -36.50
N ALA A 2 28.84 2.16 -35.47
CA ALA A 2 28.70 1.65 -34.11
C ALA A 2 27.43 0.79 -33.96
N ALA A 3 27.59 -0.50 -33.69
CA ALA A 3 26.50 -1.39 -33.33
C ALA A 3 26.01 -1.04 -31.92
N ARG A 4 24.89 -0.30 -31.83
CA ARG A 4 24.13 -0.12 -30.59
C ARG A 4 23.62 -1.49 -30.13
N ARG A 5 24.30 -2.09 -29.16
CA ARG A 5 23.78 -3.23 -28.40
C ARG A 5 22.61 -2.73 -27.55
N THR A 6 21.39 -2.91 -28.04
CA THR A 6 20.18 -2.89 -27.21
C THR A 6 20.27 -4.08 -26.26
N ARG A 7 20.80 -3.83 -25.06
CA ARG A 7 20.82 -4.80 -23.97
C ARG A 7 19.36 -5.08 -23.59
N GLY A 8 18.81 -6.19 -24.05
CA GLY A 8 17.49 -6.67 -23.62
C GLY A 8 17.48 -6.76 -22.09
N MET A 9 16.62 -5.97 -21.45
CA MET A 9 16.40 -6.05 -20.01
C MET A 9 15.88 -7.43 -19.69
N THR A 10 16.56 -8.14 -18.78
CA THR A 10 16.10 -9.45 -18.32
C THR A 10 14.89 -9.28 -17.41
N GLY A 11 14.06 -10.32 -17.25
CA GLY A 11 12.89 -10.28 -16.36
C GLY A 11 13.23 -9.85 -14.92
N SER A 12 14.44 -10.15 -14.45
CA SER A 12 14.92 -9.71 -13.14
C SER A 12 15.19 -8.19 -13.05
N ASP A 13 15.67 -7.58 -14.14
CA ASP A 13 15.92 -6.13 -14.20
C ASP A 13 14.60 -5.36 -14.18
N LEU A 14 13.57 -5.90 -14.85
CA LEU A 14 12.20 -5.37 -14.81
C LEU A 14 11.61 -5.42 -13.40
N SER A 15 11.78 -6.55 -12.70
CA SER A 15 11.29 -6.69 -11.32
C SER A 15 11.95 -5.68 -10.37
N ARG A 16 13.26 -5.46 -10.48
CA ARG A 16 14.01 -4.49 -9.67
C ARG A 16 13.55 -3.05 -9.94
N ALA A 17 13.35 -2.70 -11.21
CA ALA A 17 12.83 -1.40 -11.59
C ALA A 17 11.42 -1.17 -11.04
N THR A 18 10.54 -2.19 -11.09
CA THR A 18 9.19 -2.12 -10.50
C THR A 18 9.24 -1.97 -8.98
N VAL A 19 10.13 -2.69 -8.28
CA VAL A 19 10.33 -2.52 -6.82
C VAL A 19 10.77 -1.10 -6.47
N ALA A 20 11.73 -0.54 -7.20
CA ALA A 20 12.20 0.82 -6.97
C ALA A 20 11.08 1.86 -7.19
N ARG A 21 10.30 1.71 -8.27
CA ARG A 21 9.12 2.57 -8.53
C ARG A 21 8.08 2.45 -7.42
N ALA A 22 7.71 1.22 -7.04
CA ALA A 22 6.74 0.97 -5.98
C ALA A 22 7.19 1.60 -4.64
N THR A 23 8.49 1.51 -4.33
CA THR A 23 9.07 2.09 -3.11
C THR A 23 8.95 3.61 -3.11
N ALA A 24 9.34 4.26 -4.20
CA ALA A 24 9.23 5.73 -4.33
C ALA A 24 7.76 6.20 -4.24
N ILE A 25 6.83 5.46 -4.86
CA ILE A 25 5.40 5.75 -4.76
C ILE A 25 4.90 5.62 -3.31
N ALA A 26 5.34 4.58 -2.58
CA ALA A 26 4.95 4.39 -1.18
C ALA A 26 5.52 5.48 -0.26
N GLU A 27 6.77 5.91 -0.47
CA GLU A 27 7.37 7.03 0.27
C GLU A 27 6.60 8.34 0.02
N GLN A 28 6.25 8.60 -1.24
CA GLN A 28 5.44 9.75 -1.60
C GLN A 28 4.03 9.69 -0.99
N LEU A 29 3.37 8.52 -1.06
CA LEU A 29 2.06 8.30 -0.44
C LEU A 29 2.10 8.56 1.06
N ARG A 30 3.15 8.10 1.75
CA ARG A 30 3.31 8.32 3.19
C ARG A 30 3.39 9.81 3.52
N TYR A 31 4.19 10.56 2.78
CA TYR A 31 4.30 12.02 2.96
C TYR A 31 2.96 12.73 2.67
N GLU A 32 2.30 12.35 1.58
CA GLU A 32 0.98 12.89 1.23
C GLU A 32 -0.07 12.54 2.31
N CYS A 33 0.02 11.35 2.91
CA CYS A 33 -0.87 10.91 3.97
C CYS A 33 -0.62 11.65 5.30
N SER A 34 0.65 11.95 5.65
CA SER A 34 0.95 12.75 6.84
C SER A 34 0.37 14.16 6.74
N ILE A 35 0.44 14.79 5.56
CA ILE A 35 -0.21 16.09 5.33
C ILE A 35 -1.73 15.97 5.46
N LEU A 36 -2.34 14.92 4.88
CA LEU A 36 -3.78 14.70 4.97
C LEU A 36 -4.25 14.57 6.43
N LEU A 37 -3.52 13.81 7.25
CA LEU A 37 -3.79 13.64 8.67
C LEU A 37 -3.73 14.97 9.43
N GLU A 38 -2.75 15.82 9.14
CA GLU A 38 -2.63 17.14 9.75
C GLU A 38 -3.76 18.09 9.34
N LEU A 39 -4.07 18.13 8.03
CA LEU A 39 -5.18 18.94 7.51
C LEU A 39 -6.51 18.51 8.11
N TYR A 40 -6.75 17.20 8.21
CA TYR A 40 -7.99 16.69 8.81
C TYR A 40 -8.08 17.01 10.30
N ARG A 41 -6.98 16.84 11.05
CA ARG A 41 -6.92 17.20 12.47
C ARG A 41 -7.26 18.68 12.69
N LYS A 42 -6.72 19.58 11.86
CA LYS A 42 -7.01 21.02 11.90
C LYS A 42 -8.47 21.31 11.54
N LYS A 43 -8.98 20.70 10.46
CA LYS A 43 -10.37 20.85 9.98
C LYS A 43 -11.37 20.48 11.07
N GLU A 44 -11.16 19.36 11.76
CA GLU A 44 -12.08 18.84 12.77
C GLU A 44 -11.77 19.28 14.21
N SER A 45 -10.76 20.13 14.41
CA SER A 45 -10.31 20.62 15.73
C SER A 45 -10.02 19.48 16.73
N PHE A 46 -9.45 18.39 16.24
CA PHE A 46 -9.06 17.25 17.07
C PHE A 46 -7.88 17.61 17.98
N THR A 47 -8.03 17.33 19.28
CA THR A 47 -6.96 17.52 20.27
C THR A 47 -5.79 16.56 20.00
N ALA A 48 -4.58 16.93 20.42
CA ALA A 48 -3.41 16.07 20.29
C ALA A 48 -3.57 14.74 21.06
N ASP A 49 -4.34 14.77 22.15
CA ASP A 49 -4.58 13.65 23.08
C ASP A 49 -5.74 12.75 22.67
N LEU A 50 -6.24 12.86 21.43
CA LEU A 50 -7.30 11.98 20.93
C LEU A 50 -6.80 10.53 20.88
N LEU A 51 -7.07 9.79 21.96
CA LEU A 51 -6.89 8.35 22.09
C LEU A 51 -7.96 7.64 21.28
N VAL A 52 -7.78 7.69 19.97
CA VAL A 52 -8.56 6.86 19.06
C VAL A 52 -8.16 5.41 19.32
N THR A 53 -9.15 4.56 19.62
CA THR A 53 -8.93 3.15 19.91
C THR A 53 -8.06 2.49 18.83
N ASP A 54 -7.01 1.81 19.27
CA ASP A 54 -5.93 1.26 18.44
C ASP A 54 -6.34 0.01 17.63
N GLY A 55 -7.64 -0.24 17.53
CA GLY A 55 -8.18 -1.32 16.71
C GLY A 55 -7.90 -1.07 15.23
N ARG A 56 -7.32 -2.07 14.55
CA ARG A 56 -7.08 -2.06 13.11
C ARG A 56 -8.41 -2.17 12.37
N LEU A 57 -8.62 -1.33 11.36
CA LEU A 57 -9.79 -1.45 10.47
C LEU A 57 -9.55 -2.46 9.35
N VAL A 58 -8.29 -2.72 9.00
CA VAL A 58 -7.90 -3.74 8.04
C VAL A 58 -7.85 -5.09 8.75
N SER A 59 -8.56 -6.08 8.21
CA SER A 59 -8.65 -7.44 8.78
C SER A 59 -7.40 -8.29 8.50
N VAL A 60 -6.60 -7.89 7.50
CA VAL A 60 -5.39 -8.62 7.11
C VAL A 60 -4.34 -8.54 8.23
N PRO A 61 -3.83 -9.69 8.71
CA PRO A 61 -2.80 -9.69 9.74
C PRO A 61 -1.49 -9.08 9.21
N PRO A 62 -0.76 -8.30 10.04
CA PRO A 62 0.53 -7.76 9.66
C PRO A 62 1.48 -8.85 9.14
N PRO A 63 2.29 -8.55 8.11
CA PRO A 63 3.26 -9.52 7.58
C PRO A 63 4.31 -9.87 8.63
N SER A 64 4.38 -11.16 9.00
CA SER A 64 5.43 -11.68 9.89
C SER A 64 6.75 -11.84 9.14
N SER A 65 7.87 -11.70 9.86
CA SER A 65 9.22 -11.94 9.32
C SER A 65 9.39 -13.36 8.76
N GLN A 66 8.64 -14.32 9.29
CA GLN A 66 8.67 -15.74 8.92
C GLN A 66 8.01 -16.06 7.58
N LEU A 67 7.16 -15.16 7.06
CA LEU A 67 6.50 -15.37 5.78
C LEU A 67 7.51 -15.27 4.63
N ASP A 68 7.28 -16.03 3.58
CA ASP A 68 8.03 -15.89 2.34
C ASP A 68 7.73 -14.53 1.68
N THR A 69 8.53 -14.18 0.68
CA THR A 69 8.40 -12.90 -0.02
C THR A 69 7.05 -12.75 -0.73
N ARG A 70 6.53 -13.85 -1.26
CA ARG A 70 5.26 -13.88 -2.00
C ARG A 70 4.10 -13.61 -1.06
N ASP A 71 4.01 -14.32 0.05
CA ASP A 71 2.92 -14.20 1.03
C ASP A 71 2.96 -12.81 1.70
N LYS A 72 4.14 -12.24 1.92
CA LYS A 72 4.30 -10.84 2.37
C LYS A 72 3.72 -9.86 1.36
N LEU A 73 4.04 -10.02 0.08
CA LEU A 73 3.50 -9.18 -1.00
C LEU A 73 2.00 -9.35 -1.16
N TRP A 74 1.48 -10.58 -1.05
CA TRP A 74 0.06 -10.88 -1.15
C TRP A 74 -0.73 -10.23 -0.01
N ARG A 75 -0.26 -10.37 1.24
CA ARG A 75 -0.88 -9.71 2.41
C ARG A 75 -0.84 -8.20 2.28
N LEU A 76 0.30 -7.65 1.86
CA LEU A 76 0.43 -6.21 1.63
C LEU A 76 -0.58 -5.72 0.59
N HIS A 77 -0.66 -6.39 -0.55
CA HIS A 77 -1.57 -6.00 -1.62
C HIS A 77 -3.04 -6.08 -1.17
N SER A 78 -3.41 -7.14 -0.43
CA SER A 78 -4.74 -7.30 0.15
C SER A 78 -5.09 -6.19 1.15
N ALA A 79 -4.16 -5.85 2.04
CA ALA A 79 -4.35 -4.77 3.01
C ALA A 79 -4.50 -3.40 2.35
N LEU A 80 -3.71 -3.11 1.31
CA LEU A 80 -3.82 -1.86 0.54
C LEU A 80 -5.16 -1.78 -0.21
N LEU A 81 -5.72 -2.90 -0.67
CA LEU A 81 -7.06 -2.94 -1.28
C LEU A 81 -8.14 -2.61 -0.26
N GLN A 82 -8.05 -3.18 0.94
CA GLN A 82 -8.97 -2.82 2.04
C GLN A 82 -8.85 -1.34 2.42
N CYS A 83 -7.63 -0.81 2.52
CA CYS A 83 -7.40 0.63 2.74
C CYS A 83 -8.07 1.49 1.67
N ARG A 84 -7.97 1.08 0.39
CA ARG A 84 -8.61 1.80 -0.71
C ARG A 84 -10.13 1.78 -0.59
N SER A 85 -10.72 0.62 -0.32
CA SER A 85 -12.17 0.49 -0.15
C SER A 85 -12.68 1.33 1.02
N LEU A 86 -11.99 1.30 2.17
CA LEU A 86 -12.27 2.15 3.32
C LEU A 86 -12.21 3.63 2.96
N LEU A 87 -11.14 4.06 2.28
CA LEU A 87 -10.97 5.44 1.86
C LEU A 87 -12.08 5.90 0.91
N GLU A 88 -12.49 5.06 -0.04
CA GLU A 88 -13.61 5.36 -0.94
C GLU A 88 -14.92 5.52 -0.17
N ARG A 89 -15.19 4.63 0.79
CA ARG A 89 -16.38 4.70 1.65
C ARG A 89 -16.37 5.93 2.57
N ALA A 90 -15.20 6.29 3.11
CA ALA A 90 -15.01 7.53 3.88
C ALA A 90 -15.31 8.77 3.05
N ILE A 91 -14.84 8.80 1.80
CA ILE A 91 -15.11 9.91 0.88
C ILE A 91 -16.61 10.07 0.64
N THR A 92 -17.30 8.97 0.31
CA THR A 92 -18.75 8.97 0.06
C THR A 92 -19.52 9.43 1.30
N LYS A 93 -19.26 8.85 2.47
CA LYS A 93 -19.96 9.24 3.70
C LYS A 93 -19.67 10.68 4.14
N GLU A 94 -18.43 11.15 3.99
CA GLU A 94 -18.08 12.54 4.30
C GLU A 94 -18.82 13.50 3.36
N GLU A 95 -18.96 13.17 2.08
CA GLU A 95 -19.70 14.00 1.11
C GLU A 95 -21.22 14.02 1.39
N GLU A 96 -21.79 12.89 1.80
CA GLU A 96 -23.20 12.76 2.18
C GLU A 96 -23.55 13.54 3.46
N GLU A 97 -22.75 13.39 4.52
CA GLU A 97 -23.09 13.83 5.88
C GLU A 97 -22.49 15.18 6.27
N LEU A 98 -21.33 15.54 5.72
CA LEU A 98 -20.62 16.79 6.03
C LEU A 98 -20.73 17.82 4.90
N GLY A 99 -21.43 17.45 3.82
CA GLY A 99 -21.53 18.23 2.59
C GLY A 99 -20.25 18.16 1.76
N GLY A 100 -20.39 18.07 0.44
CA GLY A 100 -19.27 18.17 -0.49
C GLY A 100 -18.56 19.51 -0.33
N GLY A 101 -17.42 19.52 0.37
CA GLY A 101 -16.70 20.74 0.72
C GLY A 101 -16.33 21.58 -0.50
N MET A 102 -16.34 22.90 -0.33
CA MET A 102 -15.62 23.83 -1.23
C MET A 102 -14.23 23.27 -1.51
N LYS A 103 -13.77 23.29 -2.77
CA LYS A 103 -12.43 22.84 -3.15
C LYS A 103 -11.37 23.51 -2.27
N GLY A 104 -10.88 22.80 -1.26
CA GLY A 104 -9.84 23.24 -0.36
C GLY A 104 -8.59 22.36 -0.45
N GLU A 105 -7.58 22.73 0.34
CA GLU A 105 -6.33 21.97 0.45
C GLU A 105 -6.59 20.54 0.92
N TYR A 106 -7.52 20.33 1.85
CA TYR A 106 -7.90 19.02 2.36
C TYR A 106 -8.48 18.12 1.25
N GLU A 107 -9.46 18.59 0.48
CA GLU A 107 -10.09 17.81 -0.58
C GLU A 107 -9.10 17.45 -1.69
N ASN A 108 -8.20 18.38 -2.03
CA ASN A 108 -7.13 18.13 -3.00
C ASN A 108 -6.14 17.09 -2.48
N GLN A 109 -5.70 17.21 -1.23
CA GLN A 109 -4.79 16.26 -0.61
C GLN A 109 -5.41 14.85 -0.52
N ARG A 110 -6.69 14.76 -0.14
CA ARG A 110 -7.45 13.50 -0.09
C ARG A 110 -7.50 12.82 -1.46
N LYS A 111 -7.71 13.58 -2.54
CA LYS A 111 -7.67 13.07 -3.92
C LYS A 111 -6.28 12.58 -4.32
N MET A 112 -5.23 13.31 -3.95
CA MET A 112 -3.84 12.89 -4.20
C MET A 112 -3.53 11.56 -3.52
N VAL A 113 -3.86 11.42 -2.24
CA VAL A 113 -3.68 10.18 -1.47
C VAL A 113 -4.42 9.01 -2.11
N LYS A 114 -5.69 9.20 -2.53
CA LYS A 114 -6.46 8.16 -3.23
C LYS A 114 -5.80 7.74 -4.56
N GLY A 115 -5.38 8.72 -5.36
CA GLY A 115 -4.72 8.48 -6.64
C GLY A 115 -3.39 7.74 -6.46
N ARG A 116 -2.59 8.16 -5.49
CA ARG A 116 -1.29 7.56 -5.17
C ARG A 116 -1.42 6.14 -4.63
N LEU A 117 -2.40 5.90 -3.75
CA LEU A 117 -2.73 4.55 -3.26
C LEU A 117 -3.13 3.62 -4.41
N SER A 118 -3.93 4.11 -5.35
CA SER A 118 -4.31 3.35 -6.55
C SER A 118 -3.08 3.01 -7.41
N LEU A 119 -2.13 3.93 -7.55
CA LEU A 119 -0.89 3.70 -8.29
C LEU A 119 0.02 2.68 -7.57
N LEU A 120 0.10 2.73 -6.25
CA LEU A 120 0.83 1.75 -5.44
C LEU A 120 0.24 0.34 -5.60
N LEU A 121 -1.10 0.24 -5.62
CA LEU A 121 -1.82 -1.01 -5.87
C LEU A 121 -1.47 -1.61 -7.23
N ILE A 122 -1.40 -0.80 -8.30
CA ILE A 122 -1.01 -1.28 -9.63
C ILE A 122 0.40 -1.91 -9.58
N ASN A 123 1.37 -1.20 -9.02
CA ASN A 123 2.76 -1.66 -8.98
C ASN A 123 2.93 -2.89 -8.07
N THR A 124 2.27 -2.94 -6.91
CA THR A 124 2.31 -4.12 -6.03
C THR A 124 1.59 -5.32 -6.65
N GLY A 125 0.53 -5.10 -7.41
CA GLY A 125 -0.13 -6.14 -8.20
C GLY A 125 0.74 -6.69 -9.33
N GLU A 126 1.51 -5.84 -10.01
CA GLU A 126 2.52 -6.28 -10.98
C GLU A 126 3.60 -7.15 -10.32
N LEU A 127 4.13 -6.71 -9.16
CA LEU A 127 5.12 -7.49 -8.41
C LEU A 127 4.57 -8.85 -7.98
N LEU A 128 3.32 -8.90 -7.53
CA LEU A 128 2.65 -10.16 -7.16
C LEU A 128 2.52 -11.10 -8.37
N LYS A 129 2.11 -10.60 -9.54
CA LYS A 129 2.04 -11.39 -10.78
C LYS A 129 3.39 -11.97 -11.18
N THR A 130 4.47 -11.22 -10.98
CA THR A 130 5.83 -11.72 -11.25
C THR A 130 6.30 -12.76 -10.24
N ALA A 131 5.76 -12.75 -9.02
CA ALA A 131 6.10 -13.71 -7.96
C ALA A 131 5.28 -15.00 -8.02
N ASP A 132 4.03 -14.96 -8.50
CA ASP A 132 3.05 -16.05 -8.34
C ASP A 132 2.85 -16.94 -9.59
N GLY A 133 3.56 -16.68 -10.70
CA GLY A 133 3.54 -17.56 -11.87
C GLY A 133 2.12 -18.03 -12.26
N ALA A 134 1.25 -17.11 -12.67
CA ALA A 134 -0.11 -17.35 -13.18
C ALA A 134 -1.18 -17.87 -12.18
N ALA A 135 -0.90 -18.08 -10.89
CA ALA A 135 -1.95 -18.27 -9.90
C ALA A 135 -2.45 -16.91 -9.40
N VAL A 136 -3.71 -16.57 -9.69
CA VAL A 136 -4.34 -15.34 -9.18
C VAL A 136 -4.98 -15.67 -7.84
N LEU A 137 -4.28 -15.43 -6.74
CA LEU A 137 -4.92 -15.37 -5.42
C LEU A 137 -5.72 -14.07 -5.34
N THR A 138 -7.04 -14.16 -5.55
CA THR A 138 -7.96 -13.02 -5.40
C THR A 138 -7.81 -12.43 -3.99
N PRO A 139 -7.31 -11.20 -3.86
CA PRO A 139 -7.23 -10.53 -2.56
C PRO A 139 -8.65 -10.39 -2.01
N SER A 140 -8.91 -10.90 -0.80
CA SER A 140 -10.26 -10.84 -0.22
C SER A 140 -10.50 -9.50 0.47
N LEU A 141 -11.72 -8.98 0.26
CA LEU A 141 -12.27 -7.83 1.01
C LEU A 141 -13.05 -8.30 2.25
N GLU A 142 -12.93 -9.58 2.61
CA GLU A 142 -13.69 -10.21 3.68
C GLU A 142 -13.27 -9.68 5.06
N GLY A 143 -14.26 -9.47 5.92
CA GLY A 143 -14.04 -9.03 7.30
C GLY A 143 -13.83 -7.53 7.49
N LEU A 144 -14.11 -6.70 6.48
CA LEU A 144 -14.22 -5.26 6.68
C LEU A 144 -15.43 -4.98 7.59
N GLU A 145 -15.25 -4.28 8.71
CA GLU A 145 -16.37 -3.85 9.55
C GLU A 145 -17.33 -2.98 8.71
N LEU A 146 -18.48 -3.58 8.38
CA LEU A 146 -19.48 -3.01 7.48
C LEU A 146 -20.48 -2.11 8.21
N ASP A 147 -20.59 -2.20 9.52
CA ASP A 147 -21.39 -1.25 10.29
C ASP A 147 -20.70 0.11 10.28
N GLY A 148 -21.35 1.04 9.58
CA GLY A 148 -20.83 2.38 9.44
C GLY A 148 -21.09 3.21 10.71
N PRO A 149 -20.38 4.33 10.86
CA PRO A 149 -20.65 5.28 11.94
C PRO A 149 -22.12 5.74 11.89
N THR A 150 -22.73 5.88 13.07
CA THR A 150 -24.14 6.25 13.25
C THR A 150 -24.33 7.72 13.62
N THR A 151 -23.28 8.35 14.17
CA THR A 151 -23.26 9.78 14.49
C THR A 151 -22.18 10.52 13.71
N LEU A 152 -22.34 11.85 13.54
CA LEU A 152 -21.33 12.69 12.88
C LEU A 152 -19.97 12.65 13.58
N PHE A 153 -19.96 12.57 14.92
CA PHE A 153 -18.72 12.47 15.68
C PHE A 153 -17.99 11.15 15.42
N GLU A 154 -18.72 10.02 15.45
CA GLU A 154 -18.20 8.71 15.08
C GLU A 154 -17.70 8.69 13.64
N LEU A 155 -18.40 9.35 12.71
CA LEU A 155 -17.99 9.47 11.33
C LEU A 155 -16.63 10.16 11.21
N LYS A 156 -16.46 11.28 11.91
CA LYS A 156 -15.20 12.02 11.88
C LYS A 156 -14.04 11.20 12.44
N LEU A 157 -14.27 10.50 13.55
CA LEU A 157 -13.27 9.60 14.13
C LEU A 157 -12.95 8.43 13.19
N TRP A 158 -13.95 7.85 12.54
CA TRP A 158 -13.80 6.74 11.61
C TRP A 158 -12.98 7.14 10.37
N VAL A 159 -13.27 8.31 9.78
CA VAL A 159 -12.46 8.88 8.67
C VAL A 159 -11.00 9.05 9.08
N TYR A 160 -10.76 9.61 10.27
CA TYR A 160 -9.40 9.76 10.80
C TYR A 160 -8.69 8.41 11.03
N ARG A 161 -9.39 7.40 11.53
CA ARG A 161 -8.84 6.02 11.67
C ARG A 161 -8.45 5.44 10.32
N ILE A 162 -9.23 5.68 9.27
CA ILE A 162 -8.92 5.23 7.91
C ILE A 162 -7.63 5.87 7.42
N PHE A 163 -7.43 7.17 7.63
CA PHE A 163 -6.17 7.83 7.26
C PHE A 163 -4.97 7.25 8.02
N LYS A 164 -5.15 6.93 9.31
CA LYS A 164 -4.11 6.23 10.09
C LYS A 164 -3.80 4.82 9.55
N GLU A 165 -4.81 4.08 9.10
CA GLU A 165 -4.61 2.77 8.47
C GLU A 165 -3.85 2.87 7.15
N VAL A 166 -4.19 3.86 6.31
CA VAL A 166 -3.44 4.14 5.06
C VAL A 166 -1.97 4.43 5.38
N ASP A 167 -1.68 5.27 6.37
CA ASP A 167 -0.29 5.57 6.79
C ASP A 167 0.44 4.31 7.28
N TYR A 168 -0.21 3.52 8.14
CA TYR A 168 0.37 2.29 8.70
C TYR A 168 0.73 1.26 7.61
N TRP A 169 -0.21 0.97 6.70
CA TRP A 169 0.02 0.01 5.63
C TRP A 169 0.97 0.54 4.57
N THR A 170 1.05 1.86 4.38
CA THR A 170 2.06 2.46 3.52
C THR A 170 3.47 2.33 4.12
N LYS A 171 3.65 2.56 5.42
CA LYS A 171 4.93 2.30 6.11
C LYS A 171 5.33 0.83 5.99
N THR A 172 4.37 -0.07 6.17
CA THR A 172 4.57 -1.51 6.00
C THR A 172 4.97 -1.84 4.56
N ALA A 173 4.35 -1.17 3.57
CA ALA A 173 4.72 -1.30 2.16
C ALA A 173 6.18 -0.93 1.92
N ILE A 174 6.64 0.22 2.44
CA ILE A 174 8.03 0.67 2.31
C ILE A 174 8.98 -0.40 2.86
N THR A 175 8.71 -0.90 4.08
CA THR A 175 9.55 -1.92 4.72
C THR A 175 9.63 -3.21 3.90
N ILE A 176 8.51 -3.72 3.39
CA ILE A 176 8.51 -4.92 2.56
C ILE A 176 9.27 -4.67 1.26
N LEU A 177 8.93 -3.59 0.54
CA LEU A 177 9.49 -3.30 -0.79
C LEU A 177 11.01 -3.10 -0.73
N GLN A 178 11.52 -2.41 0.29
CA GLN A 178 12.97 -2.23 0.49
C GLN A 178 13.68 -3.55 0.84
N ALA A 179 12.99 -4.52 1.44
CA ALA A 179 13.55 -5.83 1.72
C ALA A 179 13.62 -6.75 0.49
N LEU A 180 12.80 -6.51 -0.55
CA LEU A 180 12.72 -7.38 -1.75
C LEU A 180 14.02 -7.52 -2.54
N PRO A 181 14.77 -6.45 -2.87
CA PRO A 181 16.01 -6.56 -3.66
C PRO A 181 17.03 -7.50 -3.00
N SER A 182 17.09 -7.50 -1.66
CA SER A 182 17.98 -8.36 -0.89
C SER A 182 17.66 -9.85 -1.03
N VAL A 183 16.39 -10.20 -1.33
CA VAL A 183 15.95 -11.58 -1.55
C VAL A 183 16.23 -12.01 -2.98
N ILE A 184 15.97 -11.13 -3.96
CA ILE A 184 16.24 -11.38 -5.38
C ILE A 184 17.73 -11.69 -5.60
N ASP A 185 18.62 -10.95 -4.94
CA ASP A 185 20.06 -11.18 -5.03
C ASP A 185 20.47 -12.52 -4.36
N LYS A 186 19.84 -12.93 -3.25
CA LYS A 186 20.10 -14.23 -2.59
C LYS A 186 19.62 -15.42 -3.41
N GLU A 187 18.46 -15.30 -4.05
CA GLU A 187 17.89 -16.35 -4.91
C GLU A 187 18.75 -16.58 -6.15
N ARG A 188 19.26 -15.50 -6.76
CA ARG A 188 20.23 -15.58 -7.87
C ARG A 188 21.51 -16.33 -7.49
N VAL A 189 22.07 -16.07 -6.30
CA VAL A 189 23.28 -16.75 -5.81
C VAL A 189 23.04 -18.25 -5.59
N ARG A 190 21.85 -18.64 -5.08
CA ARG A 190 21.49 -20.06 -4.95
C ARG A 190 21.32 -20.75 -6.30
N SER A 191 20.62 -20.11 -7.25
CA SER A 191 20.38 -20.66 -8.58
C SER A 191 21.70 -20.85 -9.37
N THR A 192 22.60 -19.87 -9.34
CA THR A 192 23.92 -19.97 -10.01
C THR A 192 24.87 -20.98 -9.38
N ARG A 193 24.75 -21.27 -8.09
CA ARG A 193 25.53 -22.33 -7.43
C ARG A 193 25.01 -23.73 -7.76
N SER A 194 23.69 -23.90 -7.85
CA SER A 194 23.05 -25.17 -8.20
C SER A 194 23.45 -25.65 -9.60
N THR A 195 23.46 -24.75 -10.60
CA THR A 195 23.84 -25.09 -11.98
C THR A 195 25.32 -25.46 -12.14
N ARG A 196 26.18 -25.09 -11.19
CA ARG A 196 27.63 -25.38 -11.24
C ARG A 196 27.99 -26.72 -10.60
N SER A 197 27.05 -27.36 -9.88
CA SER A 197 27.27 -28.61 -9.15
C SER A 197 26.97 -29.87 -9.98
N THR A 198 26.36 -29.75 -11.16
CA THR A 198 25.94 -30.90 -11.99
C THR A 198 26.98 -31.31 -13.04
N ARG A 199 28.24 -30.90 -12.88
CA ARG A 199 29.38 -31.36 -13.69
C ARG A 199 30.39 -32.08 -12.79
N ARG A 200 30.12 -33.34 -12.48
CA ARG A 200 31.13 -34.34 -12.16
C ARG A 200 30.63 -35.71 -12.56
#